data_AF-F9WVF3-F1
#
_entry.id   AF-F9WVF3-F1
#
_cell.length_a   1.000
_cell.length_b   1.000
_cell.length_c   1.000
_cell.angle_alpha   90.00
_cell.angle_beta   90.00
_cell.angle_gamma   90.00
#
_symmetry.space_group_name_H-M   'P 1'
#
loop_
_entity.id
_entity.type
_entity.pdbx_description
1 polymer ?
#
loop_
_entity_poly.entity_id
_entity_poly.type
_entity_poly.pdbx_seq_one_letter_code
_entity_poly.pdbx_strand_id
1 'polypeptide(L)'
;MGTITCTRDEFDTMAEGLVKSVPSWRLHRKKDHVGRQVTWLEGSCFLQPGASNSSQEQLLVTFFLSYSECYSQPQLHFAPERPLGVQELCEWMTDVCPMTDEQREWYASPIVSMGFCEELQMALWSIHQCDVTQLLSANMVYEPASSLLELFLRNIGPLVGLDKHLLPSCSS
;
A
#
# COMPACT_ATOMS: atom_id res chain seq x y z
N MET A 1 23.66 3.02 3.23
CA MET A 1 22.29 3.57 3.15
C MET A 1 21.48 2.57 2.37
N GLY A 2 20.41 2.01 2.94
CA GLY A 2 19.54 1.10 2.18
C GLY A 2 18.85 1.88 1.07
N THR A 3 18.74 1.29 -0.12
CA THR A 3 18.05 1.92 -1.24
C THR A 3 16.54 1.77 -1.05
N ILE A 4 15.79 2.87 -1.16
CA ILE A 4 14.32 2.85 -1.19
C ILE A 4 13.77 2.45 -2.57
N THR A 5 14.63 1.97 -3.46
CA THR A 5 14.29 1.52 -4.81
C THR A 5 14.64 0.06 -4.95
N CYS A 6 13.89 -0.65 -5.79
CA CYS A 6 14.17 -2.00 -6.24
C CYS A 6 13.89 -2.13 -7.73
N THR A 7 14.47 -3.14 -8.35
CA THR A 7 14.08 -3.62 -9.67
C THR A 7 12.81 -4.47 -9.58
N ARG A 8 12.23 -4.78 -10.74
CA ARG A 8 11.10 -5.72 -10.82
C ARG A 8 11.44 -7.11 -10.29
N ASP A 9 12.59 -7.65 -10.67
CA ASP A 9 13.01 -8.99 -10.24
C ASP A 9 13.23 -9.06 -8.72
N GLU A 10 13.75 -7.98 -8.14
CA GLU A 10 13.85 -7.82 -6.69
C GLU A 10 12.46 -7.73 -6.03
N PHE A 11 11.53 -6.96 -6.61
CA PHE A 11 10.14 -6.91 -6.15
C PHE A 11 9.49 -8.30 -6.16
N ASP A 12 9.62 -9.05 -7.26
CA ASP A 12 9.07 -10.39 -7.40
C ASP A 12 9.63 -11.33 -6.32
N THR A 13 10.95 -11.26 -6.08
CA THR A 13 11.62 -12.04 -5.02
C THR A 13 11.11 -11.67 -3.63
N MET A 14 10.95 -10.37 -3.35
CA MET A 14 10.42 -9.89 -2.07
C MET A 14 8.96 -10.26 -1.87
N ALA A 15 8.14 -10.24 -2.93
CA ALA A 15 6.74 -10.62 -2.88
C ALA A 15 6.58 -12.12 -2.55
N GLU A 16 7.43 -12.98 -3.13
CA GLU A 16 7.51 -14.40 -2.77
C GLU A 16 7.97 -14.62 -1.32
N GLY A 17 8.88 -13.79 -0.82
CA GLY A 17 9.30 -13.80 0.58
C GLY A 17 8.16 -13.41 1.51
N LEU A 18 7.45 -12.32 1.17
CA LEU A 18 6.39 -11.76 2.00
C LEU A 18 5.22 -12.72 2.20
N VAL A 19 4.78 -13.46 1.17
CA VAL A 19 3.69 -14.43 1.35
C VAL A 19 4.06 -15.61 2.24
N LYS A 20 5.36 -15.88 2.43
CA LYS A 20 5.84 -16.91 3.37
C LYS A 20 5.82 -16.39 4.81
N SER A 21 6.15 -15.11 5.02
CA SER A 21 6.15 -14.49 6.36
C SER A 21 4.77 -13.97 6.78
N VAL A 22 3.93 -13.57 5.83
CA VAL A 22 2.59 -12.98 6.03
C VAL A 22 1.59 -13.68 5.10
N PRO A 23 1.02 -14.84 5.50
CA PRO A 23 0.22 -15.71 4.61
C PRO A 23 -1.16 -15.13 4.24
N SER A 24 -1.55 -14.00 4.83
CA SER A 24 -2.76 -13.28 4.45
C SER A 24 -2.62 -12.53 3.11
N TRP A 25 -1.39 -12.32 2.64
CA TRP A 25 -1.14 -11.87 1.28
C TRP A 25 -1.17 -13.06 0.31
N ARG A 26 -1.86 -12.88 -0.80
CA ARG A 26 -1.90 -13.84 -1.92
C ARG A 26 -1.02 -13.33 -3.03
N LEU A 27 -0.20 -14.21 -3.60
CA LEU A 27 0.67 -13.89 -4.73
C LEU A 27 -0.03 -14.21 -6.05
N HIS A 28 -0.12 -13.22 -6.91
CA HIS A 28 -0.72 -13.33 -8.22
C HIS A 28 0.31 -13.02 -9.31
N ARG A 29 0.13 -13.69 -10.46
CA ARG A 29 0.98 -13.49 -11.64
C ARG A 29 0.14 -13.54 -12.90
N LYS A 30 0.44 -12.68 -13.87
CA LYS A 30 -0.12 -12.73 -15.23
C LYS A 30 0.95 -12.34 -16.25
N LYS A 31 0.67 -12.56 -17.52
CA LYS A 31 1.43 -11.95 -18.62
C LYS A 31 0.66 -10.75 -19.13
N ASP A 32 1.36 -9.64 -19.35
CA ASP A 32 0.78 -8.47 -20.03
C ASP A 32 0.66 -8.71 -21.54
N HIS A 33 0.17 -7.69 -22.26
CA HIS A 33 -0.07 -7.75 -23.70
C HIS A 33 1.21 -7.89 -24.54
N VAL A 34 2.39 -7.57 -23.98
CA VAL A 34 3.70 -7.77 -24.62
C VAL A 34 4.38 -9.06 -24.14
N GLY A 35 3.71 -9.86 -23.31
CA GLY A 35 4.20 -11.14 -22.82
C GLY A 35 5.12 -11.04 -21.60
N ARG A 36 5.32 -9.84 -21.03
CA ARG A 36 6.09 -9.63 -19.80
C ARG A 36 5.29 -10.14 -18.60
N GLN A 37 5.98 -10.78 -17.66
CA GLN A 37 5.38 -11.24 -16.41
C GLN A 37 5.11 -10.05 -15.48
N VAL A 38 3.89 -9.97 -14.97
CA VAL A 38 3.45 -9.01 -13.97
C VAL A 38 3.12 -9.81 -12.71
N THR A 39 3.72 -9.42 -11.59
CA THR A 39 3.53 -10.01 -10.26
C THR A 39 2.90 -8.98 -9.35
N TRP A 40 1.92 -9.36 -8.53
CA TRP A 40 1.34 -8.50 -7.51
C TRP A 40 0.86 -9.32 -6.32
N LEU A 41 0.61 -8.64 -5.20
CA LEU A 41 0.03 -9.25 -4.01
C LEU A 41 -1.38 -8.71 -3.77
N GLU A 42 -2.27 -9.55 -3.28
CA GLU A 42 -3.62 -9.19 -2.84
C GLU A 42 -3.85 -9.55 -1.39
N GLY A 43 -4.36 -8.61 -0.60
CA GLY A 43 -4.76 -8.79 0.79
C GLY A 43 -6.11 -8.12 1.03
N SER A 44 -6.88 -8.54 2.02
CA SER A 44 -8.16 -7.87 2.33
C SER A 44 -8.41 -7.84 3.82
N CYS A 45 -8.90 -6.71 4.31
CA CYS A 45 -9.34 -6.57 5.69
C CYS A 45 -10.55 -5.64 5.77
N PHE A 46 -11.22 -5.66 6.91
CA PHE A 46 -12.31 -4.73 7.21
C PHE A 46 -11.74 -3.47 7.85
N LEU A 47 -12.11 -2.31 7.32
CA LEU A 47 -11.87 -1.02 7.96
C LEU A 47 -13.06 -0.63 8.84
N GLN A 48 -12.78 0.14 9.89
CA GLN A 48 -13.77 0.75 10.76
C GLN A 48 -13.62 2.28 10.69
N PRO A 49 -14.72 3.05 10.71
CA PRO A 49 -14.62 4.51 10.65
C PRO A 49 -13.89 5.06 11.88
N GLY A 50 -12.95 5.98 11.68
CA GLY A 50 -12.10 6.51 12.75
C GLY A 50 -12.83 7.36 13.81
N ALA A 51 -14.06 7.80 13.54
CA ALA A 51 -14.74 8.84 14.33
C ALA A 51 -16.07 8.43 14.99
N SER A 52 -16.60 7.21 14.80
CA SER A 52 -17.91 6.85 15.35
C SER A 52 -17.88 5.60 16.25
N ASN A 53 -17.99 5.81 17.56
CA ASN A 53 -18.17 4.76 18.58
C ASN A 53 -19.53 4.03 18.51
N SER A 54 -20.33 4.23 17.46
CA SER A 54 -21.75 3.86 17.45
C SER A 54 -22.24 3.10 16.21
N SER A 55 -21.38 2.74 15.25
CA SER A 55 -21.80 1.93 14.11
C SER A 55 -21.00 0.62 14.04
N GLN A 56 -21.72 -0.49 13.85
CA GLN A 56 -21.14 -1.79 13.46
C GLN A 56 -20.69 -1.77 11.99
N GLU A 57 -20.60 -0.61 11.37
CA GLU A 57 -20.30 -0.53 9.94
C GLU A 57 -18.85 -0.92 9.71
N GLN A 58 -18.69 -1.88 8.81
CA GLN A 58 -17.41 -2.39 8.35
C GLN A 58 -17.38 -2.19 6.85
N LEU A 59 -16.22 -1.78 6.36
CA LEU A 59 -15.96 -1.67 4.93
C LEU A 59 -14.91 -2.71 4.57
N LEU A 60 -15.26 -3.68 3.73
CA LEU A 60 -14.25 -4.57 3.17
C LEU A 60 -13.41 -3.79 2.16
N VAL A 61 -12.09 -3.81 2.36
CA VAL A 61 -11.13 -3.20 1.44
C VAL A 61 -10.13 -4.26 0.99
N THR A 62 -9.97 -4.40 -0.32
CA THR A 62 -8.92 -5.20 -0.94
C THR A 62 -7.73 -4.32 -1.28
N PHE A 63 -6.56 -4.68 -0.78
CA PHE A 63 -5.29 -4.00 -1.02
C PHE A 63 -4.48 -4.76 -2.07
N PHE A 64 -3.77 -4.02 -2.91
CA PHE A 64 -2.89 -4.56 -3.93
C PHE A 64 -1.50 -3.96 -3.79
N LEU A 65 -0.48 -4.81 -3.71
CA LEU A 65 0.91 -4.38 -3.85
C LEU A 65 1.40 -4.71 -5.24
N SER A 66 1.82 -3.70 -5.98
CA SER A 66 2.36 -3.80 -7.33
C SER A 66 3.73 -3.12 -7.41
N TYR A 67 4.37 -3.20 -8.58
CA TYR A 67 5.64 -2.54 -8.81
C TYR A 67 5.45 -1.32 -9.71
N SER A 68 5.98 -0.18 -9.27
CA SER A 68 5.98 1.05 -10.06
C SER A 68 7.28 1.17 -10.84
N GLU A 69 7.22 1.00 -12.17
CA GLU A 69 8.37 1.20 -13.07
C GLU A 69 8.91 2.63 -13.00
N CYS A 70 8.02 3.63 -12.88
CA CYS A 70 8.39 5.04 -12.89
C CYS A 70 9.21 5.45 -11.66
N TYR A 71 8.96 4.83 -10.52
CA TYR A 71 9.61 5.14 -9.24
C TYR A 71 10.59 4.05 -8.80
N SER A 72 10.64 2.93 -9.51
CA SER A 72 11.39 1.72 -9.14
C SER A 72 11.09 1.30 -7.70
N GLN A 73 9.81 1.24 -7.33
CA GLN A 73 9.34 1.10 -5.95
C GLN A 73 8.06 0.25 -5.86
N PRO A 74 7.80 -0.40 -4.70
CA PRO A 74 6.48 -0.93 -4.41
C PRO A 74 5.41 0.18 -4.46
N GLN A 75 4.20 -0.18 -4.88
CA GLN A 75 3.03 0.69 -4.85
C GLN A 75 1.89 0.00 -4.12
N LEU A 76 1.21 0.75 -3.25
CA LEU A 76 -0.01 0.29 -2.59
C LEU A 76 -1.22 0.90 -3.27
N HIS A 77 -2.08 0.01 -3.74
CA HIS A 77 -3.42 0.34 -4.22
C HIS A 77 -4.46 -0.29 -3.31
N PHE A 78 -5.69 0.21 -3.39
CA PHE A 78 -6.81 -0.36 -2.66
C PHE A 78 -8.13 -0.15 -3.39
N ALA A 79 -9.04 -1.11 -3.20
CA ALA A 79 -10.38 -1.13 -3.76
C ALA A 79 -11.38 -1.43 -2.63
N PRO A 80 -12.19 -0.45 -2.22
CA PRO A 80 -13.32 -0.71 -1.34
C PRO A 80 -14.38 -1.55 -2.06
N GLU A 81 -15.12 -2.39 -1.33
CA GLU A 81 -16.16 -3.27 -1.89
C GLU A 81 -17.33 -2.52 -2.56
N ARG A 82 -17.48 -1.22 -2.25
CA ARG A 82 -18.44 -0.31 -2.87
C ARG A 82 -17.73 0.98 -3.31
N PRO A 83 -18.23 1.68 -4.36
CA PRO A 83 -17.69 2.98 -4.75
C PRO A 83 -17.80 3.98 -3.60
N LEU A 84 -16.74 4.74 -3.36
CA LEU A 84 -16.68 5.82 -2.38
C LEU A 84 -16.22 7.11 -3.04
N GLY A 85 -16.69 8.24 -2.54
CA GLY A 85 -16.06 9.54 -2.83
C GLY A 85 -14.72 9.67 -2.07
N VAL A 86 -13.86 10.59 -2.50
CA VAL A 86 -12.55 10.78 -1.84
C VAL A 86 -12.69 11.20 -0.36
N GLN A 87 -13.68 12.04 -0.03
CA GLN A 87 -13.93 12.46 1.35
C GLN A 87 -14.39 11.29 2.21
N GLU A 88 -15.38 10.52 1.74
CA GLU A 88 -15.88 9.33 2.44
C GLU A 88 -14.74 8.32 2.66
N LEU A 89 -13.92 8.05 1.65
CA LEU A 89 -12.76 7.18 1.76
C LEU A 89 -11.79 7.61 2.89
N CYS A 90 -11.54 8.91 3.02
CA CYS A 90 -10.66 9.43 4.07
C CYS A 90 -11.24 9.23 5.48
N GLU A 91 -12.56 9.14 5.64
CA GLU A 91 -13.20 8.84 6.94
C GLU A 91 -13.01 7.37 7.37
N TRP A 92 -12.79 6.47 6.41
CA TRP A 92 -12.55 5.03 6.65
C TRP A 92 -11.08 4.69 6.88
N MET A 93 -10.18 5.52 6.38
CA MET A 93 -8.73 5.33 6.47
C MET A 93 -8.21 5.99 7.75
N THR A 94 -7.02 5.58 8.21
CA THR A 94 -6.47 6.08 9.48
C THR A 94 -5.95 7.51 9.36
N ASP A 95 -5.00 7.75 8.46
CA ASP A 95 -4.29 9.03 8.36
C ASP A 95 -3.97 9.35 6.90
N VAL A 96 -4.98 9.50 6.03
CA VAL A 96 -4.80 9.91 4.62
C VAL A 96 -5.54 11.21 4.33
N CYS A 97 -5.09 11.98 3.33
CA CYS A 97 -5.76 13.23 2.95
C CYS A 97 -6.41 13.17 1.57
N PRO A 98 -7.57 13.83 1.39
CA PRO A 98 -8.31 13.81 0.15
C PRO A 98 -7.71 14.68 -0.96
N MET A 99 -6.75 15.58 -0.69
CA MET A 99 -5.99 16.40 -1.67
C MET A 99 -4.90 17.27 -1.01
N THR A 100 -4.08 17.94 -1.84
CA THR A 100 -3.01 18.89 -1.51
C THR A 100 -3.55 20.13 -0.78
N ASP A 101 -3.86 20.00 0.50
CA ASP A 101 -4.12 21.19 1.30
C ASP A 101 -2.79 21.95 1.45
N GLU A 102 -2.72 23.21 1.02
CA GLU A 102 -1.52 24.05 1.16
C GLU A 102 -1.12 24.27 2.63
N GLN A 103 -1.99 23.87 3.57
CA GLN A 103 -1.79 23.90 5.01
C GLN A 103 -1.27 22.59 5.59
N ARG A 104 -0.86 21.62 4.75
CA ARG A 104 -0.35 20.34 5.25
C ARG A 104 0.90 20.57 6.10
N GLU A 105 0.83 20.21 7.38
CA GLU A 105 2.01 19.97 8.19
C GLU A 105 2.70 18.71 7.64
N TRP A 106 3.49 18.89 6.57
CA TRP A 106 4.61 18.06 6.12
C TRP A 106 4.34 16.55 6.13
N TYR A 107 3.76 16.02 5.05
CA TYR A 107 3.75 14.58 4.69
C TYR A 107 3.26 13.58 5.76
N ALA A 108 2.72 14.01 6.90
CA ALA A 108 2.32 13.15 8.01
C ALA A 108 1.20 12.18 7.63
N SER A 109 0.33 12.62 6.72
CA SER A 109 -0.69 11.81 6.06
C SER A 109 -0.36 11.81 4.57
N PRO A 110 -0.50 10.72 3.80
CA PRO A 110 -0.20 10.74 2.38
C PRO A 110 -1.46 11.01 1.53
N ILE A 111 -1.28 11.60 0.34
CA ILE A 111 -2.38 11.92 -0.58
C ILE A 111 -2.87 10.63 -1.21
N VAL A 112 -4.19 10.46 -1.25
CA VAL A 112 -4.83 9.37 -1.98
C VAL A 112 -5.61 9.89 -3.17
N SER A 113 -5.54 9.15 -4.29
CA SER A 113 -6.27 9.50 -5.50
C SER A 113 -6.69 8.24 -6.27
N MET A 114 -7.78 8.36 -7.02
CA MET A 114 -8.22 7.33 -7.94
C MET A 114 -7.43 7.44 -9.25
N GLY A 115 -6.83 6.34 -9.68
CA GLY A 115 -6.09 6.27 -10.93
C GLY A 115 -6.22 4.91 -11.59
N PHE A 116 -5.79 4.81 -12.86
CA PHE A 116 -5.73 3.53 -13.55
C PHE A 116 -4.36 2.89 -13.32
N CYS A 117 -4.32 1.71 -12.71
CA CYS A 117 -3.11 0.92 -12.57
C CYS A 117 -2.94 0.06 -13.83
N GLU A 118 -1.96 0.38 -14.67
CA GLU A 118 -1.72 -0.34 -15.93
C GLU A 118 -1.35 -1.80 -15.71
N GLU A 119 -0.54 -2.10 -14.68
CA GLU A 119 -0.14 -3.47 -14.34
C GLU A 119 -1.35 -4.35 -14.04
N LEU A 120 -2.27 -3.83 -13.24
CA LEU A 120 -3.47 -4.56 -12.81
C LEU A 120 -4.62 -4.45 -13.81
N GLN A 121 -4.58 -3.44 -14.70
CA GLN A 121 -5.64 -3.07 -15.62
C GLN A 121 -6.96 -2.75 -14.91
N MET A 122 -6.85 -2.01 -13.80
CA MET A 122 -7.96 -1.68 -12.90
C MET A 122 -7.91 -0.19 -12.50
N ALA A 123 -9.07 0.43 -12.34
CA ALA A 123 -9.19 1.70 -11.66
C ALA A 123 -9.16 1.46 -10.14
N LEU A 124 -8.15 2.01 -9.46
CA LEU A 124 -7.89 1.76 -8.05
C LEU A 124 -7.56 3.07 -7.34
N TRP A 125 -7.90 3.14 -6.06
CA TRP A 125 -7.31 4.15 -5.19
C TRP A 125 -5.84 3.80 -4.96
N SER A 126 -5.01 4.82 -4.83
CA SER A 126 -3.60 4.64 -4.54
C SER A 126 -3.04 5.82 -3.78
N ILE A 127 -1.96 5.56 -3.05
CA ILE A 127 -1.18 6.59 -2.40
C ILE A 127 -0.25 7.23 -3.45
N HIS A 128 -0.13 8.56 -3.42
CA HIS A 128 0.77 9.28 -4.29
C HIS A 128 2.24 8.91 -4.02
N GLN A 129 2.96 8.45 -5.04
CA GLN A 129 4.30 7.87 -4.87
C GLN A 129 5.36 8.86 -4.39
N CYS A 130 5.21 10.16 -4.67
CA CYS A 130 6.11 11.16 -4.11
C CYS A 130 5.98 11.24 -2.57
N ASP A 131 4.78 11.05 -2.02
CA ASP A 131 4.57 11.05 -0.56
C ASP A 131 5.17 9.78 0.05
N VAL A 132 4.98 8.63 -0.61
CA VAL A 132 5.60 7.34 -0.23
C VAL A 132 7.13 7.48 -0.16
N THR A 133 7.75 8.00 -1.21
CA THR A 133 9.21 8.18 -1.26
C THR A 133 9.72 9.01 -0.08
N GLN A 134 9.02 10.10 0.25
CA GLN A 134 9.40 10.96 1.36
C GLN A 134 9.16 10.33 2.72
N LEU A 135 8.02 9.66 2.91
CA LEU A 135 7.70 8.90 4.12
C LEU A 135 8.73 7.81 4.40
N LEU A 136 9.10 7.03 3.38
CA LEU A 136 10.13 6.00 3.50
C LEU A 136 11.49 6.60 3.79
N SER A 137 11.85 7.73 3.17
CA SER A 137 13.11 8.42 3.41
C SER A 137 13.21 8.99 4.83
N ALA A 138 12.11 9.51 5.37
CA ALA A 138 12.05 10.11 6.70
C ALA A 138 12.06 9.07 7.82
N ASN A 139 11.40 7.92 7.61
CA ASN A 139 11.20 6.90 8.62
C ASN A 139 12.06 5.64 8.42
N MET A 140 13.10 5.73 7.57
CA MET A 140 13.97 4.59 7.27
C MET A 140 14.83 4.21 8.49
N VAL A 141 14.26 3.44 9.41
CA VAL A 141 15.03 2.70 10.41
C VAL A 141 15.54 1.44 9.71
N TYR A 142 16.84 1.41 9.40
CA TYR A 142 17.46 0.26 8.75
C TYR A 142 17.42 -0.94 9.70
N GLU A 143 16.57 -1.91 9.40
CA GLU A 143 16.61 -3.24 9.99
C GLU A 143 17.36 -4.18 9.03
N PRO A 144 18.52 -4.74 9.41
CA PRO A 144 19.37 -5.54 8.53
C PRO A 144 18.70 -6.77 7.89
N ALA A 145 17.55 -7.20 8.43
CA ALA A 145 16.84 -8.40 8.00
C ALA A 145 15.53 -8.13 7.24
N SER A 146 15.08 -6.88 7.15
CA SER A 146 13.80 -6.56 6.52
C SER A 146 13.94 -6.25 5.04
N SER A 147 13.09 -6.87 4.23
CA SER A 147 13.01 -6.53 2.80
C SER A 147 12.43 -5.12 2.60
N LEU A 148 12.70 -4.48 1.46
CA LEU A 148 12.09 -3.17 1.13
C LEU A 148 10.56 -3.24 1.16
N LEU A 149 9.97 -4.36 0.73
CA LEU A 149 8.51 -4.55 0.74
C LEU A 149 7.93 -4.65 2.15
N GLU A 150 8.65 -5.26 3.08
CA GLU A 150 8.26 -5.31 4.50
C GLU A 150 8.39 -3.94 5.17
N LEU A 151 9.50 -3.23 4.90
CA LEU A 151 9.70 -1.85 5.36
C LEU A 151 8.60 -0.93 4.81
N PHE A 152 8.25 -1.09 3.53
CA PHE A 152 7.16 -0.37 2.89
C PHE A 152 5.84 -0.59 3.64
N LEU A 153 5.46 -1.84 3.90
CA LEU A 153 4.21 -2.15 4.57
C LEU A 153 4.16 -1.63 6.01
N ARG A 154 5.26 -1.71 6.76
CA ARG A 154 5.31 -1.20 8.13
C ARG A 154 5.14 0.32 8.21
N ASN A 155 5.65 1.05 7.22
CA ASN A 155 5.56 2.51 7.19
C ASN A 155 4.24 3.02 6.60
N ILE A 156 3.75 2.36 5.56
CA ILE A 156 2.61 2.84 4.78
C ILE A 156 1.29 2.21 5.26
N GLY A 157 1.34 0.94 5.69
CA GLY A 157 0.14 0.19 6.03
C GLY A 157 -0.71 0.78 7.15
N PRO A 158 -0.11 1.20 8.29
CA PRO A 158 -0.86 1.84 9.36
C PRO A 158 -1.61 3.11 8.91
N LEU A 159 -1.07 3.86 7.95
CA LEU A 159 -1.69 5.11 7.45
C LEU A 159 -3.01 4.84 6.70
N VAL A 160 -3.12 3.69 6.05
CA VAL A 160 -4.32 3.26 5.30
C VAL A 160 -5.16 2.23 6.05
N GLY A 161 -4.93 2.05 7.35
CA GLY A 161 -5.70 1.12 8.17
C GLY A 161 -5.49 -0.36 7.83
N LEU A 162 -4.35 -0.75 7.24
CA LEU A 162 -4.02 -2.17 7.06
C LEU A 162 -4.03 -2.88 8.42
N ASP A 163 -4.81 -3.96 8.51
CA ASP A 163 -4.89 -4.78 9.73
C ASP A 163 -3.55 -5.49 9.99
N LYS A 164 -3.27 -5.78 11.26
CA LYS A 164 -2.06 -6.43 11.77
C LYS A 164 -1.75 -7.75 11.07
N HIS A 165 -2.77 -8.48 10.61
CA HIS A 165 -2.57 -9.74 9.90
C HIS A 165 -2.01 -9.58 8.48
N LEU A 166 -2.06 -8.36 7.91
CA LEU A 166 -1.45 -7.98 6.64
C LEU A 166 -0.10 -7.28 6.82
N LEU A 167 0.31 -7.00 8.06
CA LEU A 167 1.59 -6.35 8.36
C LEU A 167 2.66 -7.39 8.71
N PRO A 168 3.92 -7.20 8.27
CA PRO A 168 5.02 -8.03 8.72
C PRO A 168 5.22 -7.89 10.24
N SER A 169 5.29 -9.02 10.96
CA SER A 169 5.64 -9.02 12.38
C SER A 169 7.01 -8.37 12.60
N CYS A 170 7.16 -7.54 13.64
CA CYS A 170 8.49 -7.14 14.09
C CYS A 170 9.20 -8.39 14.60
N SER A 171 10.32 -8.76 13.98
CA SER A 171 11.25 -9.71 14.56
C SER A 171 11.81 -9.08 15.82
N SER A 172 11.33 -9.55 16.97
CA SER A 172 11.82 -9.21 18.32
C SER A 172 13.22 -9.73 18.56
#